data_AF-A0A2I0N5R0-F1
#
_entry.id   AF-A0A2I0N5R0-F1
#
_cell.length_a   1.000
_cell.length_b   1.000
_cell.length_c   1.000
_cell.angle_alpha   90.00
_cell.angle_beta   90.00
_cell.angle_gamma   90.00
#
_symmetry.space_group_name_H-M   'P 1'
#
loop_
_entity.id
_entity.type
_entity.pdbx_description
1 polymer ?
#
loop_
_entity_poly.entity_id
_entity_poly.type
_entity_poly.pdbx_seq_one_letter_code
_entity_poly.pdbx_strand_id
1 'polypeptide(L)'
;MSVKDVSAALQSVGLLPFHAEPNVAYFWWPLGRILFWTALGFCAGYFSQPADVRKRQIEWLKRTTVNGIRDSQHIKFWIGLAKFFTPFAIAAGAACLMWQFLAPQKAGALYGVMLAYLLTPIGRLIILGAPAAGLGFWEIIMAIMLVDLLCSIFVVWNFDLILGIPWLGDKLRKAIQTAHDFLFQWKWLQRLTFVGIILFTTIPISGTNAIVATLLGRIIGMDKWSTFIAVSIGAFAGA
;
A
#
# COMPACT_ATOMS: atom_id res chain seq x y z
N MET A 1 33.21 -18.37 9.52
CA MET A 1 32.10 -18.03 10.43
C MET A 1 30.87 -18.78 9.93
N SER A 2 30.42 -19.78 10.66
CA SER A 2 29.34 -20.69 10.23
C SER A 2 27.99 -20.02 10.44
N VAL A 3 27.00 -20.36 9.61
CA VAL A 3 25.61 -19.85 9.73
C VAL A 3 25.04 -20.08 11.14
N LYS A 4 25.50 -21.13 11.82
CA LYS A 4 25.13 -21.44 13.21
C LYS A 4 25.68 -20.43 14.22
N ASP A 5 26.87 -19.88 13.97
CA ASP A 5 27.51 -18.90 14.85
C ASP A 5 26.80 -17.54 14.78
N VAL A 6 26.34 -17.17 13.57
CA VAL A 6 25.53 -15.97 13.33
C VAL A 6 24.14 -16.11 13.96
N SER A 7 23.52 -17.29 13.84
CA SER A 7 22.23 -17.58 14.46
C SER A 7 22.28 -17.52 15.99
N ALA A 8 23.36 -18.02 16.60
CA ALA A 8 23.54 -17.98 18.05
C ALA A 8 23.80 -16.56 18.58
N ALA A 9 24.55 -15.75 17.82
CA ALA A 9 24.80 -14.35 18.15
C ALA A 9 23.53 -13.48 18.01
N LEU A 10 22.62 -13.83 17.11
CA LEU A 10 21.33 -13.12 16.96
C LEU A 10 20.31 -13.51 18.04
N GLN A 11 20.38 -14.75 18.56
CA GLN A 11 19.58 -15.20 19.68
C GLN A 11 19.99 -14.54 21.01
N SER A 12 21.29 -14.31 21.23
CA SER A 12 21.78 -13.68 22.48
C SER A 12 21.44 -12.19 22.59
N VAL A 13 21.13 -11.53 21.47
CA VAL A 13 20.68 -10.12 21.41
C VAL A 13 19.15 -10.01 21.37
N GLY A 14 18.43 -11.13 21.49
CA GLY A 14 16.96 -11.15 21.52
C GLY A 14 16.28 -10.86 20.18
N LEU A 15 17.01 -10.98 19.06
CA LEU A 15 16.51 -10.67 17.71
C LEU A 15 15.78 -11.83 17.03
N LEU A 16 15.74 -13.02 17.64
CA LEU A 16 14.97 -14.17 17.13
C LEU A 16 14.34 -14.95 18.28
N PRO A 17 13.00 -14.91 18.46
CA PRO A 17 12.31 -15.99 19.13
C PRO A 17 11.93 -17.06 18.09
N PHE A 18 12.12 -18.33 18.46
CA PHE A 18 11.47 -19.52 17.91
C PHE A 18 12.17 -20.36 16.82
N HIS A 19 12.19 -21.67 17.12
CA HIS A 19 12.42 -22.79 16.21
C HIS A 19 11.37 -22.76 15.09
N ALA A 20 11.82 -22.56 13.85
CA ALA A 20 11.00 -22.78 12.66
C ALA A 20 10.72 -24.28 12.50
N GLU A 21 9.45 -24.70 12.48
CA GLU A 21 9.07 -26.03 12.04
C GLU A 21 9.41 -26.20 10.53
N PRO A 22 10.14 -27.26 10.16
CA PRO A 22 10.69 -27.42 8.81
C PRO A 22 9.64 -27.75 7.72
N ASN A 23 8.37 -27.96 8.07
CA ASN A 23 7.36 -28.47 7.15
C ASN A 23 6.49 -27.39 6.47
N VAL A 24 6.62 -26.11 6.82
CA VAL A 24 5.71 -25.05 6.32
C VAL A 24 6.27 -24.31 5.09
N ALA A 25 7.55 -24.52 4.75
CA ALA A 25 8.21 -23.93 3.59
C ALA A 25 7.64 -24.37 2.23
N TYR A 26 6.84 -25.45 2.19
CA TYR A 26 6.38 -26.05 0.93
C TYR A 26 5.02 -25.53 0.43
N PHE A 27 4.23 -24.83 1.26
CA PHE A 27 2.88 -24.42 0.87
C PHE A 27 2.83 -23.11 0.05
N TRP A 28 3.82 -22.22 0.21
CA TRP A 28 3.84 -20.89 -0.43
C TRP A 28 4.68 -20.79 -1.70
N TRP A 29 5.48 -21.82 -2.03
CA TRP A 29 6.24 -21.87 -3.29
C TRP A 29 5.39 -21.76 -4.57
N PRO A 30 4.18 -22.35 -4.66
CA PRO A 30 3.33 -22.22 -5.84
C PRO A 30 2.59 -20.87 -5.90
N LEU A 31 2.01 -20.40 -4.79
CA LEU A 31 1.23 -19.15 -4.74
C LEU A 31 2.11 -17.90 -4.88
N GLY A 32 3.28 -17.89 -4.25
CA GLY A 32 4.28 -16.84 -4.43
C GLY A 32 4.81 -16.77 -5.86
N ARG A 33 4.98 -17.93 -6.53
CA ARG A 33 5.32 -17.98 -7.96
C ARG A 33 4.19 -17.47 -8.84
N ILE A 34 2.94 -17.88 -8.62
CA ILE A 34 1.80 -17.41 -9.42
C ILE A 34 1.67 -15.89 -9.29
N LEU A 35 1.77 -15.34 -8.08
CA LEU A 35 1.71 -13.88 -7.87
C LEU A 35 2.93 -13.16 -8.43
N PHE A 36 4.14 -13.70 -8.28
CA PHE A 36 5.35 -13.15 -8.90
C PHE A 36 5.24 -13.14 -10.44
N TRP A 37 4.74 -14.22 -11.06
CA TRP A 37 4.53 -14.32 -12.50
C TRP A 37 3.36 -13.44 -12.98
N THR A 38 2.30 -13.26 -12.20
CA THR A 38 1.23 -12.30 -12.51
C THR A 38 1.71 -10.85 -12.37
N ALA A 39 2.54 -10.53 -11.38
CA ALA A 39 3.19 -9.24 -11.23
C ALA A 39 4.20 -8.98 -12.36
N LEU A 40 4.92 -10.01 -12.81
CA LEU A 40 5.83 -9.93 -13.97
C LEU A 40 5.06 -9.78 -15.29
N GLY A 41 3.91 -10.45 -15.43
CA GLY A 41 2.98 -10.29 -16.54
C GLY A 41 2.30 -8.92 -16.57
N PHE A 42 1.96 -8.37 -15.40
CA PHE A 42 1.43 -7.00 -15.27
C PHE A 42 2.51 -5.96 -15.52
N CYS A 43 3.73 -6.19 -15.04
CA CYS A 43 4.92 -5.45 -15.44
C CYS A 43 5.00 -5.45 -16.97
N ALA A 44 5.02 -6.61 -17.63
CA ALA A 44 5.10 -6.71 -19.10
C ALA A 44 3.95 -5.96 -19.81
N GLY A 45 2.72 -6.03 -19.27
CA GLY A 45 1.56 -5.26 -19.75
C GLY A 45 1.70 -3.74 -19.57
N TYR A 46 2.22 -3.28 -18.43
CA TYR A 46 2.52 -1.86 -18.18
C TYR A 46 3.69 -1.36 -19.05
N PHE A 47 4.73 -2.18 -19.23
CA PHE A 47 5.85 -1.94 -20.14
C PHE A 47 5.41 -1.85 -21.61
N SER A 48 4.26 -2.44 -21.98
CA SER A 48 3.70 -2.39 -23.34
C SER A 48 2.84 -1.15 -23.64
N GLN A 49 2.53 -0.31 -22.64
CA GLN A 49 1.65 0.84 -22.87
C GLN A 49 2.35 1.95 -23.69
N PRO A 50 1.79 2.32 -24.86
CA PRO A 50 2.38 3.32 -25.72
C PRO A 50 2.33 4.74 -25.10
N ALA A 51 3.28 5.59 -25.50
CA ALA A 51 3.51 6.91 -24.90
C ALA A 51 2.34 7.92 -25.06
N ASP A 52 1.34 7.59 -25.87
CA ASP A 52 0.12 8.34 -26.16
C ASP A 52 -0.95 8.22 -25.05
N VAL A 53 -1.03 7.09 -24.35
CA VAL A 53 -1.95 6.90 -23.21
C VAL A 53 -1.59 7.84 -22.06
N ARG A 54 -0.29 8.10 -21.87
CA ARG A 54 0.24 9.03 -20.87
C ARG A 54 -0.02 10.50 -21.21
N LYS A 55 0.01 10.87 -22.51
CA LYS A 55 -0.41 12.21 -22.96
C LYS A 55 -1.88 12.48 -22.62
N ARG A 56 -2.75 11.48 -22.74
CA ARG A 56 -4.17 11.57 -22.35
C ARG A 56 -4.37 11.76 -20.85
N GLN A 57 -3.51 11.21 -20.00
CA GLN A 57 -3.55 11.47 -18.55
C GLN A 57 -3.11 12.90 -18.18
N ILE A 58 -2.13 13.46 -18.91
CA ILE A 58 -1.71 14.86 -18.75
C ILE A 58 -2.81 15.81 -19.22
N GLU A 59 -3.46 15.49 -20.34
CA GLU A 59 -4.65 16.20 -20.81
C GLU A 59 -5.82 16.09 -19.84
N TRP A 60 -6.01 14.92 -19.22
CA TRP A 60 -6.99 14.71 -18.16
C TRP A 60 -6.67 15.61 -16.95
N LEU A 61 -5.44 15.62 -16.45
CA LEU A 61 -5.02 16.51 -15.36
C LEU A 61 -5.26 17.99 -15.70
N LYS A 62 -4.90 18.43 -16.92
CA LYS A 62 -5.18 19.80 -17.40
C LYS A 62 -6.69 20.09 -17.51
N ARG A 63 -7.50 19.12 -17.94
CA ARG A 63 -8.97 19.25 -17.99
C ARG A 63 -9.58 19.36 -16.60
N THR A 64 -9.06 18.63 -15.61
CA THR A 64 -9.47 18.77 -14.20
C THR A 64 -9.11 20.15 -13.65
N THR A 65 -8.01 20.76 -14.11
CA THR A 65 -7.55 22.10 -13.71
C THR A 65 -8.39 23.25 -14.31
N VAL A 66 -8.95 23.09 -15.52
CA VAL A 66 -9.50 24.24 -16.27
C VAL A 66 -11.03 24.22 -16.44
N ASN A 67 -11.71 23.07 -16.53
CA ASN A 67 -13.13 23.04 -16.93
C ASN A 67 -14.04 22.06 -16.12
N GLY A 68 -13.62 21.62 -14.94
CA GLY A 68 -14.20 20.43 -14.29
C GLY A 68 -15.41 20.59 -13.36
N ILE A 69 -16.01 21.77 -13.20
CA ILE A 69 -17.12 21.99 -12.23
C ILE A 69 -18.41 22.44 -12.93
N ARG A 70 -18.83 21.76 -14.00
CA ARG A 70 -20.20 21.92 -14.51
C ARG A 70 -20.58 20.75 -15.40
N ASP A 71 -21.14 19.70 -14.79
CA ASP A 71 -22.30 18.94 -15.29
C ASP A 71 -22.46 17.62 -14.54
N SER A 72 -23.68 17.41 -14.00
CA SER A 72 -24.15 16.35 -13.08
C SER A 72 -23.58 16.36 -11.64
N GLN A 73 -23.73 17.49 -10.93
CA GLN A 73 -23.28 17.68 -9.54
C GLN A 73 -23.80 16.60 -8.56
N HIS A 74 -25.09 16.23 -8.61
CA HIS A 74 -25.67 15.30 -7.62
C HIS A 74 -25.23 13.84 -7.78
N ILE A 75 -25.20 13.30 -9.01
CA ILE A 75 -24.79 11.89 -9.24
C ILE A 75 -23.29 11.71 -8.94
N LYS A 76 -22.46 12.69 -9.34
CA LYS A 76 -21.03 12.68 -9.03
C LYS A 76 -20.76 12.82 -7.53
N PHE A 77 -21.57 13.61 -6.82
CA PHE A 77 -21.50 13.73 -5.36
C PHE A 77 -21.78 12.40 -4.68
N TRP A 78 -22.89 11.73 -4.99
CA TRP A 78 -23.23 10.43 -4.38
C TRP A 78 -22.22 9.34 -4.72
N ILE A 79 -21.70 9.30 -5.95
CA ILE A 79 -20.63 8.36 -6.34
C ILE A 79 -19.33 8.67 -5.58
N GLY A 80 -18.99 9.95 -5.42
CA GLY A 80 -17.83 10.38 -4.62
C GLY A 80 -17.97 9.99 -3.16
N LEU A 81 -19.16 10.22 -2.59
CA LEU A 81 -19.49 9.85 -1.21
C LEU A 81 -19.42 8.33 -1.01
N ALA A 82 -20.00 7.55 -1.94
CA ALA A 82 -19.89 6.10 -1.92
C ALA A 82 -18.42 5.65 -1.92
N LYS A 83 -17.61 6.15 -2.87
CA LYS A 83 -16.17 5.83 -2.96
C LYS A 83 -15.38 6.22 -1.70
N PHE A 84 -15.77 7.29 -1.03
CA PHE A 84 -15.17 7.72 0.23
C PHE A 84 -15.49 6.74 1.36
N PHE A 85 -16.75 6.29 1.46
CA PHE A 85 -17.19 5.37 2.52
C PHE A 85 -16.87 3.89 2.24
N THR A 86 -16.63 3.50 0.98
CA THR A 86 -16.38 2.09 0.64
C THR A 86 -15.20 1.48 1.41
N PRO A 87 -14.02 2.11 1.54
CA PRO A 87 -12.93 1.54 2.34
C PRO A 87 -13.30 1.33 3.82
N PHE A 88 -14.10 2.22 4.40
CA PHE A 88 -14.60 2.05 5.77
C PHE A 88 -15.62 0.92 5.88
N ALA A 89 -16.48 0.75 4.87
CA ALA A 89 -17.40 -0.38 4.81
C ALA A 89 -16.65 -1.72 4.68
N ILE A 90 -15.60 -1.76 3.84
CA ILE A 90 -14.72 -2.94 3.73
C ILE A 90 -13.99 -3.19 5.06
N ALA A 91 -13.47 -2.14 5.70
CA ALA A 91 -12.81 -2.25 7.01
C ALA A 91 -13.76 -2.80 8.08
N ALA A 92 -14.98 -2.28 8.16
CA ALA A 92 -16.00 -2.75 9.09
C ALA A 92 -16.41 -4.20 8.81
N GLY A 93 -16.56 -4.58 7.53
CA GLY A 93 -16.83 -5.95 7.12
C GLY A 93 -15.69 -6.90 7.50
N ALA A 94 -14.44 -6.52 7.20
CA ALA A 94 -13.26 -7.30 7.55
C ALA A 94 -13.08 -7.42 9.07
N ALA A 95 -13.32 -6.34 9.82
CA ALA A 95 -13.32 -6.37 11.28
C ALA A 95 -14.41 -7.31 11.81
N CYS A 96 -15.64 -7.24 11.28
CA CYS A 96 -16.73 -8.13 11.68
C CYS A 96 -16.41 -9.60 11.39
N LEU A 97 -15.81 -9.90 10.23
CA LEU A 97 -15.33 -11.25 9.92
C LEU A 97 -14.25 -11.70 10.89
N MET A 98 -13.22 -10.87 11.14
CA MET A 98 -12.18 -11.17 12.12
C MET A 98 -12.78 -11.43 13.51
N TRP A 99 -13.81 -10.69 13.92
CA TRP A 99 -14.51 -10.91 15.18
C TRP A 99 -15.16 -12.29 15.28
N GLN A 100 -15.70 -12.82 14.18
CA GLN A 100 -16.33 -14.14 14.16
C GLN A 100 -15.31 -15.29 14.22
N PHE A 101 -14.10 -15.08 13.67
CA PHE A 101 -13.08 -16.12 13.59
C PHE A 101 -12.00 -16.03 14.69
N LEU A 102 -11.85 -14.89 15.37
CA LEU A 102 -10.89 -14.72 16.47
C LEU A 102 -11.56 -14.93 17.84
N ALA A 103 -10.80 -15.50 18.77
CA ALA A 103 -11.19 -15.51 20.17
C ALA A 103 -11.42 -14.05 20.67
N PRO A 104 -12.49 -13.77 21.42
CA PRO A 104 -12.87 -12.41 21.81
C PRO A 104 -11.75 -11.62 22.51
N GLN A 105 -10.90 -12.33 23.27
CA GLN A 105 -9.76 -11.73 23.97
C GLN A 105 -8.66 -11.23 23.02
N LYS A 106 -8.48 -11.86 21.85
CA LYS A 106 -7.48 -11.49 20.85
C LYS A 106 -7.98 -10.39 19.90
N ALA A 107 -9.28 -10.34 19.62
CA ALA A 107 -9.85 -9.38 18.67
C ALA A 107 -9.61 -7.92 19.11
N GLY A 108 -9.82 -7.62 20.39
CA GLY A 108 -9.56 -6.28 20.93
C GLY A 108 -8.09 -5.86 20.82
N ALA A 109 -7.16 -6.77 21.14
CA ALA A 109 -5.74 -6.53 20.98
C ALA A 109 -5.35 -6.29 19.51
N LEU A 110 -5.92 -7.06 18.59
CA LEU A 110 -5.64 -6.94 17.16
C LEU A 110 -6.11 -5.60 16.60
N TYR A 111 -7.32 -5.15 16.94
CA TYR A 111 -7.79 -3.82 16.54
C TYR A 111 -6.97 -2.70 17.16
N GLY A 112 -6.50 -2.88 18.40
CA GLY A 112 -5.56 -1.97 19.04
C GLY A 112 -4.27 -1.83 18.24
N VAL A 113 -3.72 -2.95 17.75
CA VAL A 113 -2.53 -2.96 16.88
C VAL A 113 -2.81 -2.29 15.53
N MET A 114 -3.95 -2.54 14.90
CA MET A 114 -4.33 -1.89 13.64
C MET A 114 -4.45 -0.37 13.78
N LEU A 115 -5.11 0.09 14.86
CA LEU A 115 -5.23 1.52 15.17
C LEU A 115 -3.89 2.15 15.51
N ALA A 116 -3.08 1.46 16.33
CA ALA A 116 -1.73 1.92 16.66
C ALA A 116 -0.89 2.05 15.38
N TYR A 117 -0.98 1.09 14.46
CA TYR A 117 -0.25 1.11 13.18
C TYR A 117 -0.66 2.30 12.30
N LEU A 118 -1.94 2.63 12.28
CA LEU A 118 -2.48 3.75 11.51
C LEU A 118 -2.11 5.11 12.13
N LEU A 119 -2.18 5.22 13.46
CA LEU A 119 -2.09 6.50 14.17
C LEU A 119 -0.68 6.86 14.64
N THR A 120 0.21 5.88 14.80
CA THR A 120 1.56 6.14 15.27
C THR A 120 2.53 6.29 14.10
N PRO A 121 3.47 7.26 14.17
CA PRO A 121 4.58 7.34 13.24
C PRO A 121 5.55 6.16 13.39
N ILE A 122 5.40 5.34 14.43
CA ILE A 122 6.25 4.16 14.73
C ILE A 122 6.10 3.08 13.63
N GLY A 123 5.02 3.11 12.85
CA GLY A 123 4.84 2.27 11.66
C GLY A 123 4.92 0.77 11.99
N ARG A 124 5.65 0.01 11.18
CA ARG A 124 5.73 -1.46 11.29
C ARG A 124 6.49 -1.97 12.53
N LEU A 125 7.12 -1.10 13.32
CA LEU A 125 7.80 -1.52 14.55
C LEU A 125 6.82 -2.00 15.64
N ILE A 126 5.52 -1.73 15.49
CA ILE A 126 4.47 -2.27 16.35
C ILE A 126 4.43 -3.81 16.30
N ILE A 127 4.89 -4.42 15.20
CA ILE A 127 5.02 -5.88 15.06
C ILE A 127 5.85 -6.47 16.20
N LEU A 128 6.88 -5.75 16.67
CA LEU A 128 7.78 -6.22 17.73
C LEU A 128 7.09 -6.29 19.10
N GLY A 129 6.13 -5.41 19.36
CA GLY A 129 5.41 -5.34 20.65
C GLY A 129 4.10 -6.15 20.68
N ALA A 130 3.53 -6.46 19.52
CA ALA A 130 2.24 -7.13 19.41
C ALA A 130 2.19 -8.56 20.00
N PRO A 131 3.27 -9.37 19.98
CA PRO A 131 3.28 -10.67 20.67
C PRO A 131 3.05 -10.58 22.19
N ALA A 132 3.45 -9.46 22.83
CA ALA A 132 3.19 -9.24 24.25
C ALA A 132 1.68 -9.10 24.56
N ALA A 133 0.86 -8.79 23.55
CA ALA A 133 -0.60 -8.76 23.66
C ALA A 133 -1.26 -10.12 23.35
N GLY A 134 -0.47 -11.20 23.22
CA GLY A 134 -0.97 -12.56 22.93
C GLY A 134 -1.38 -12.78 21.46
N LEU A 135 -0.97 -11.90 20.56
CA LEU A 135 -1.20 -12.02 19.13
C LEU A 135 -0.10 -12.86 18.48
N GLY A 136 -0.50 -13.85 17.68
CA GLY A 136 0.46 -14.57 16.86
C GLY A 136 0.96 -13.73 15.69
N PHE A 137 2.08 -14.16 15.13
CA PHE A 137 2.74 -13.49 14.00
C PHE A 137 1.80 -13.31 12.79
N TRP A 138 0.99 -14.33 12.49
CA TRP A 138 0.07 -14.35 11.36
C TRP A 138 -1.08 -13.36 11.51
N GLU A 139 -1.65 -13.27 12.72
CA GLU A 139 -2.71 -12.31 13.01
C GLU A 139 -2.22 -10.88 12.77
N ILE A 140 -1.00 -10.58 13.23
CA ILE A 140 -0.38 -9.25 13.11
C ILE A 140 -0.11 -8.91 11.63
N ILE A 141 0.49 -9.83 10.88
CA ILE A 141 0.77 -9.62 9.45
C ILE A 141 -0.50 -9.34 8.66
N MET A 142 -1.53 -10.17 8.84
CA MET A 142 -2.79 -10.01 8.12
C MET A 142 -3.47 -8.69 8.46
N ALA A 143 -3.42 -8.27 9.73
CA ALA A 143 -3.96 -6.99 10.18
C ALA A 143 -3.25 -5.79 9.55
N ILE A 144 -1.91 -5.81 9.49
CA ILE A 144 -1.11 -4.73 8.89
C ILE A 144 -1.30 -4.70 7.37
N MET A 145 -1.24 -5.85 6.70
CA MET A 145 -1.53 -5.93 5.26
C MET A 145 -2.93 -5.38 4.95
N LEU A 146 -3.94 -5.72 5.76
CA LEU A 146 -5.29 -5.19 5.60
C LEU A 146 -5.32 -3.67 5.75
N VAL A 147 -4.64 -3.11 6.76
CA VAL A 147 -4.56 -1.64 6.93
C VAL A 147 -3.87 -1.00 5.73
N ASP A 148 -2.76 -1.55 5.24
CA ASP A 148 -2.04 -1.05 4.07
C ASP A 148 -2.92 -1.07 2.81
N LEU A 149 -3.66 -2.16 2.57
CA LEU A 149 -4.59 -2.28 1.45
C LEU A 149 -5.74 -1.27 1.54
N LEU A 150 -6.35 -1.13 2.72
CA LEU A 150 -7.44 -0.18 2.97
C LEU A 150 -6.99 1.26 2.79
N CYS A 151 -5.81 1.60 3.32
CA CYS A 151 -5.22 2.91 3.16
C CYS A 151 -4.90 3.20 1.69
N SER A 152 -4.32 2.23 0.98
CA SER A 152 -4.00 2.37 -0.43
C SER A 152 -5.26 2.62 -1.27
N ILE A 153 -6.29 1.79 -1.12
CA ILE A 153 -7.52 1.94 -1.90
C ILE A 153 -8.26 3.23 -1.56
N PHE A 154 -8.25 3.65 -0.29
CA PHE A 154 -8.78 4.93 0.13
C PHE A 154 -8.08 6.09 -0.57
N VAL A 155 -6.75 6.12 -0.57
CA VAL A 155 -5.98 7.17 -1.24
C VAL A 155 -6.18 7.14 -2.75
N VAL A 156 -6.15 5.97 -3.39
CA VAL A 156 -6.34 5.84 -4.85
C VAL A 156 -7.71 6.39 -5.29
N TRP A 157 -8.77 6.04 -4.57
CA TRP A 157 -10.13 6.46 -4.93
C TRP A 157 -10.42 7.91 -4.57
N ASN A 158 -9.83 8.42 -3.49
CA ASN A 158 -10.05 9.77 -2.99
C ASN A 158 -8.93 10.76 -3.39
N PHE A 159 -7.97 10.36 -4.24
CA PHE A 159 -6.86 11.23 -4.66
C PHE A 159 -7.32 12.58 -5.22
N ASP A 160 -8.41 12.56 -5.98
CA ASP A 160 -9.00 13.76 -6.58
C ASP A 160 -9.55 14.71 -5.49
N LEU A 161 -10.08 14.16 -4.39
CA LEU A 161 -10.48 14.93 -3.20
C LEU A 161 -9.27 15.48 -2.44
N ILE A 162 -8.19 14.69 -2.33
CA ILE A 162 -6.94 15.12 -1.69
C ILE A 162 -6.35 16.34 -2.43
N LEU A 163 -6.42 16.36 -3.77
CA LEU A 163 -6.02 17.52 -4.57
C LEU A 163 -6.95 18.73 -4.38
N GLY A 164 -8.18 18.53 -3.94
CA GLY A 164 -9.13 19.63 -3.66
C GLY A 164 -8.83 20.39 -2.37
N ILE A 165 -8.00 19.86 -1.48
CA ILE A 165 -7.65 20.49 -0.20
C ILE A 165 -6.71 21.69 -0.47
N PRO A 166 -7.03 22.92 -0.04
CA PRO A 166 -6.29 24.12 -0.45
C PRO A 166 -4.80 24.10 -0.07
N TRP A 167 -4.44 23.69 1.15
CA TRP A 167 -3.02 23.64 1.57
C TRP A 167 -2.25 22.44 1.01
N LEU A 168 -2.88 21.26 0.99
CA LEU A 168 -2.24 20.01 0.59
C LEU A 168 -2.21 19.84 -0.92
N GLY A 169 -3.31 20.15 -1.59
CA GLY A 169 -3.48 20.06 -3.04
C GLY A 169 -2.50 20.92 -3.81
N ASP A 170 -2.18 22.12 -3.33
CA ASP A 170 -1.20 22.99 -3.99
C ASP A 170 0.22 22.44 -3.91
N LYS A 171 0.60 21.86 -2.76
CA LYS A 171 1.89 21.15 -2.62
C LYS A 171 1.95 19.93 -3.52
N LEU A 172 0.87 19.14 -3.57
CA LEU A 172 0.79 17.96 -4.43
C LEU A 172 0.83 18.34 -5.91
N ARG A 173 0.16 19.41 -6.33
CA ARG A 173 0.21 19.93 -7.71
C ARG A 173 1.63 20.32 -8.11
N LYS A 174 2.36 21.01 -7.23
CA LYS A 174 3.78 21.33 -7.44
C LYS A 174 4.61 20.04 -7.55
N ALA A 175 4.40 19.08 -6.65
CA ALA A 175 5.08 17.80 -6.68
C ALA A 175 4.81 17.01 -7.97
N ILE A 176 3.57 17.03 -8.48
CA ILE A 176 3.19 16.43 -9.76
C ILE A 176 3.96 17.07 -10.92
N GLN A 177 4.05 18.41 -10.95
CA GLN A 177 4.79 19.12 -11.99
C GLN A 177 6.29 18.77 -11.94
N THR A 178 6.91 18.80 -10.75
CA THR A 178 8.30 18.42 -10.58
C THR A 178 8.56 16.96 -10.98
N ALA A 179 7.70 16.04 -10.56
CA ALA A 179 7.80 14.63 -10.93
C ALA A 179 7.68 14.45 -12.45
N HIS A 180 6.75 15.16 -13.09
CA HIS A 180 6.58 15.12 -14.53
C HIS A 180 7.84 15.60 -15.28
N ASP A 181 8.40 16.75 -14.90
CA ASP A 181 9.59 17.31 -15.55
C ASP A 181 10.79 16.38 -15.41
N PHE A 182 10.95 15.77 -14.23
CA PHE A 182 12.00 14.79 -13.98
C PHE A 182 11.84 13.52 -14.82
N LEU A 183 10.62 12.97 -14.87
CA LEU A 183 10.31 11.79 -15.69
C LEU A 183 10.40 12.08 -17.19
N PHE A 184 10.13 13.31 -17.63
CA PHE A 184 10.25 13.73 -19.02
C PHE A 184 11.70 13.75 -19.48
N GLN A 185 12.60 14.25 -18.63
CA GLN A 185 14.05 14.25 -18.87
C GLN A 185 14.62 12.83 -18.88
N TRP A 186 14.19 11.97 -17.95
CA TRP A 186 14.76 10.62 -17.75
C TRP A 186 13.73 9.52 -18.02
N LYS A 187 13.44 9.27 -19.31
CA LYS A 187 12.39 8.32 -19.73
C LYS A 187 12.59 6.87 -19.25
N TRP A 188 13.82 6.45 -18.95
CA TRP A 188 14.06 5.12 -18.38
C TRP A 188 13.50 5.01 -16.96
N LEU A 189 13.50 6.11 -16.20
CA LEU A 189 12.99 6.16 -14.85
C LEU A 189 11.47 5.94 -14.80
N GLN A 190 10.75 6.38 -15.85
CA GLN A 190 9.33 6.10 -16.03
C GLN A 190 9.03 4.60 -15.97
N ARG A 191 9.94 3.78 -16.53
CA ARG A 191 9.79 2.33 -16.58
C ARG A 191 10.05 1.65 -15.24
N LEU A 192 10.76 2.32 -14.34
CA LEU A 192 11.04 1.82 -12.99
C LEU A 192 10.03 2.28 -11.94
N THR A 193 9.08 3.14 -12.30
CA THR A 193 8.10 3.69 -11.34
C THR A 193 7.33 2.61 -10.61
N PHE A 194 6.80 1.62 -11.33
CA PHE A 194 6.05 0.50 -10.73
C PHE A 194 6.90 -0.31 -9.74
N VAL A 195 8.10 -0.72 -10.16
CA VAL A 195 9.03 -1.48 -9.31
C VAL A 195 9.51 -0.63 -8.12
N GLY A 196 9.76 0.65 -8.34
CA GLY A 196 10.15 1.60 -7.29
C GLY A 196 9.09 1.74 -6.21
N ILE A 197 7.81 1.78 -6.56
CA ILE A 197 6.71 1.79 -5.58
C ILE A 197 6.64 0.48 -4.80
N ILE A 198 6.82 -0.68 -5.45
CA ILE A 198 6.89 -1.98 -4.75
C ILE A 198 8.02 -1.94 -3.72
N LEU A 199 9.24 -1.63 -4.15
CA LEU A 199 10.42 -1.61 -3.29
C LEU A 199 10.26 -0.60 -2.15
N PHE A 200 9.75 0.59 -2.44
CA PHE A 200 9.49 1.62 -1.43
C PHE A 200 8.50 1.15 -0.37
N THR A 201 7.45 0.42 -0.75
CA THR A 201 6.44 -0.11 0.18
C THR A 201 6.96 -1.29 1.01
N THR A 202 7.93 -2.03 0.47
CA THR A 202 8.58 -3.14 1.18
C THR A 202 9.48 -2.64 2.31
N ILE A 203 10.13 -1.48 2.13
CA ILE A 203 11.01 -0.90 3.15
C ILE A 203 10.16 -0.42 4.34
N PRO A 204 10.48 -0.82 5.58
CA PRO A 204 9.75 -0.41 6.77
C PRO A 204 10.14 1.02 7.19
N ILE A 205 9.75 2.01 6.39
CA ILE A 205 9.85 3.43 6.74
C ILE A 205 8.77 3.75 7.81
N SER A 206 9.05 4.69 8.71
CA SER A 206 8.15 5.16 9.77
C SER A 206 6.83 5.74 9.20
N GLY A 207 5.69 5.24 9.68
CA GLY A 207 4.33 5.58 9.22
C GLY A 207 3.68 4.51 8.34
N THR A 208 2.47 4.78 7.82
CA THR A 208 1.78 3.88 6.89
C THR A 208 2.37 4.00 5.49
N ASN A 209 3.34 3.15 5.17
CA ASN A 209 4.07 3.18 3.90
C ASN A 209 3.13 3.08 2.69
N ALA A 210 2.00 2.39 2.83
CA ALA A 210 0.99 2.33 1.77
C ALA A 210 0.39 3.70 1.42
N ILE A 211 0.16 4.61 2.40
CA ILE A 211 -0.39 5.94 2.11
C ILE A 211 0.61 6.74 1.25
N VAL A 212 1.86 6.79 1.71
CA VAL A 212 2.91 7.57 1.05
C VAL A 212 3.25 6.97 -0.32
N ALA A 213 3.39 5.65 -0.41
CA ALA A 213 3.66 4.93 -1.66
C ALA A 213 2.54 5.15 -2.69
N THR A 214 1.29 5.09 -2.25
CA THR A 214 0.14 5.34 -3.11
C THR A 214 0.11 6.80 -3.57
N LEU A 215 0.35 7.76 -2.67
CA LEU A 215 0.46 9.17 -3.06
C LEU A 215 1.58 9.37 -4.08
N LEU A 216 2.77 8.81 -3.86
CA LEU A 216 3.90 8.89 -4.79
C LEU A 216 3.54 8.29 -6.15
N GLY A 217 2.94 7.10 -6.20
CA GLY A 217 2.51 6.47 -7.45
C GLY A 217 1.53 7.36 -8.22
N ARG A 218 0.58 7.98 -7.52
CA ARG A 218 -0.39 8.91 -8.11
C ARG A 218 0.24 10.23 -8.55
N ILE A 219 1.20 10.77 -7.80
CA ILE A 219 1.95 12.00 -8.14
C ILE A 219 2.79 11.80 -9.41
N ILE A 220 3.42 10.63 -9.53
CA ILE A 220 4.23 10.20 -10.68
C ILE A 220 3.34 9.92 -11.92
N GLY A 221 2.03 9.84 -11.74
CA GLY A 221 1.06 9.67 -12.82
C GLY A 221 0.70 8.21 -13.13
N MET A 222 1.05 7.26 -12.26
CA MET A 222 0.58 5.87 -12.39
C MET A 222 -0.94 5.81 -12.29
N ASP A 223 -1.56 4.91 -13.06
CA ASP A 223 -3.00 4.69 -12.97
C ASP A 223 -3.42 4.10 -11.62
N LYS A 224 -4.71 4.28 -11.29
CA LYS A 224 -5.28 3.93 -9.99
C LYS A 224 -5.03 2.46 -9.62
N TRP A 225 -5.20 1.54 -10.57
CA TRP A 225 -5.09 0.11 -10.32
C TRP A 225 -3.63 -0.35 -10.28
N SER A 226 -2.77 0.15 -11.16
CA SER A 226 -1.34 -0.15 -11.11
C SER A 226 -0.70 0.34 -9.82
N THR A 227 -1.08 1.53 -9.32
CA THR A 227 -0.61 2.01 -8.01
C THR A 227 -1.08 1.09 -6.89
N PHE A 228 -2.38 0.75 -6.86
CA PHE A 228 -2.92 -0.14 -5.83
C PHE A 228 -2.24 -1.51 -5.84
N ILE A 229 -2.05 -2.11 -7.02
CA ILE A 229 -1.39 -3.42 -7.17
C ILE A 229 0.08 -3.35 -6.73
N ALA A 230 0.83 -2.33 -7.15
CA ALA A 230 2.22 -2.15 -6.74
C ALA A 230 2.36 -2.08 -5.21
N VAL A 231 1.50 -1.29 -4.57
CA VAL A 231 1.50 -1.14 -3.11
C VAL A 231 1.05 -2.44 -2.43
N SER A 232 0.07 -3.15 -2.99
CA SER A 232 -0.37 -4.45 -2.47
C SER A 232 0.76 -5.48 -2.50
N ILE A 233 1.50 -5.57 -3.61
CA ILE A 233 2.65 -6.46 -3.75
C ILE A 233 3.76 -6.06 -2.77
N GLY A 234 4.09 -4.77 -2.68
CA GLY A 234 5.14 -4.30 -1.80
C GLY A 234 4.80 -4.44 -0.32
N ALA A 235 3.53 -4.25 0.06
CA ALA A 235 3.03 -4.52 1.40
C ALA A 235 3.09 -6.01 1.72
N PHE A 236 2.72 -6.86 0.76
CA PHE A 236 2.82 -8.31 0.94
C PHE A 236 4.27 -8.78 1.09
N ALA A 237 5.18 -8.26 0.27
CA ALA A 237 6.59 -8.62 0.29
C ALA A 237 7.35 -8.05 1.51
N GLY A 238 6.82 -6.99 2.14
CA GLY A 238 7.44 -6.33 3.28
C GLY A 238 6.79 -6.61 4.63
N ALA A 239 5.80 -7.51 4.67
CA ALA A 239 5.13 -7.98 5.86
C ALA A 239 5.64 -9.39 6.21
#